data_AF-A0A3D3S4H7-F1
#
_entry.id   AF-A0A3D3S4H7-F1
#
_cell.length_a   1.000
_cell.length_b   1.000
_cell.length_c   1.000
_cell.angle_alpha   90.00
_cell.angle_beta   90.00
_cell.angle_gamma   90.00
#
_symmetry.space_group_name_H-M   'P 1'
#
loop_
_entity.id
_entity.type
_entity.pdbx_description
1 polymer ?
#
loop_
_entity_poly.entity_id
_entity_poly.type
_entity_poly.pdbx_seq_one_letter_code
_entity_poly.pdbx_strand_id
1 'polypeptide(L)' 'LRKDFPLNGEVEMRYDPQQGRVIYEPVSIENRITVPRVRRDDFRYEHPAG' A
#
# COMPACT_ATOMS: atom_id res chain seq x y z
N LEU A 1 -15.58 10.93 3.28
CA LEU A 1 -14.58 9.84 3.18
C LEU A 1 -13.64 9.98 4.37
N ARG A 2 -13.61 9.00 5.27
CA ARG A 2 -12.78 9.07 6.50
C ARG A 2 -11.30 8.90 6.09
N LYS A 3 -10.42 9.78 6.54
CA LYS A 3 -8.98 9.73 6.20
C LYS A 3 -8.25 8.52 6.78
N ASP A 4 -8.83 7.90 7.80
CA ASP A 4 -8.23 6.80 8.55
C ASP A 4 -8.61 5.42 8.00
N PHE A 5 -9.52 5.37 7.02
CA PHE A 5 -9.97 4.11 6.45
C PHE A 5 -9.05 3.69 5.30
N PRO A 6 -8.44 2.49 5.33
CA PRO A 6 -7.62 2.01 4.23
C PRO A 6 -8.48 1.86 2.97
N LEU A 7 -7.90 2.18 1.81
CA LEU A 7 -8.60 2.14 0.51
C LEU A 7 -9.13 0.74 0.15
N ASN A 8 -8.47 -0.29 0.68
CA ASN A 8 -8.70 -1.68 0.31
C ASN A 8 -9.80 -2.35 1.17
N GLY A 9 -10.34 -1.66 2.19
CA GLY A 9 -11.21 -2.28 3.20
C GLY A 9 -10.46 -3.29 4.08
N GLU A 10 -11.15 -3.90 5.04
CA GLU A 10 -10.56 -4.90 5.95
C GLU A 10 -10.79 -6.34 5.47
N VAL A 11 -11.73 -6.55 4.55
CA VAL A 11 -12.24 -7.87 4.17
C VAL A 11 -12.46 -7.95 2.66
N GLU A 12 -12.00 -9.04 2.06
CA GLU A 12 -12.24 -9.40 0.67
C GLU A 12 -13.30 -10.51 0.55
N MET A 13 -14.07 -10.47 -0.54
CA MET A 13 -15.16 -11.41 -0.80
C MET A 13 -14.73 -12.37 -1.93
N ARG A 14 -14.58 -13.66 -1.63
CA ARG A 14 -14.13 -14.70 -2.58
C ARG A 14 -15.16 -15.82 -2.71
N TYR A 15 -15.35 -16.37 -3.91
CA TYR A 15 -16.19 -17.56 -4.10
C TYR A 15 -15.40 -18.84 -3.79
N ASP A 16 -15.92 -19.69 -2.90
CA ASP A 16 -15.38 -21.02 -2.64
C ASP A 16 -16.23 -22.08 -3.38
N PRO A 17 -15.68 -22.71 -4.43
CA PRO A 17 -16.38 -23.73 -5.20
C PRO A 17 -16.57 -25.06 -4.44
N GLN A 18 -15.80 -25.33 -3.38
CA GLN A 18 -15.97 -26.55 -2.57
C GLN A 18 -17.20 -26.46 -1.68
N GLN A 19 -17.49 -25.24 -1.20
CA GLN A 19 -18.61 -24.96 -0.31
C GLN A 19 -19.80 -24.30 -1.03
N GLY A 20 -19.64 -24.00 -2.33
CA GLY A 20 -20.67 -23.45 -3.20
C GLY A 20 -21.15 -22.05 -2.79
N ARG A 21 -20.36 -21.31 -2.00
CA ARG A 21 -20.80 -20.04 -1.41
C ARG A 21 -19.70 -18.98 -1.47
N VAL A 22 -20.13 -17.75 -1.24
CA VAL A 22 -19.21 -16.64 -1.09
C VAL A 22 -18.72 -16.59 0.36
N ILE A 23 -17.40 -16.48 0.53
CA ILE A 23 -16.72 -16.39 1.81
C ILE A 23 -16.03 -15.03 1.94
N TYR A 24 -15.86 -14.61 3.19
CA TYR A 24 -15.21 -13.36 3.56
C TYR A 24 -13.89 -13.71 4.23
N GLU A 25 -12.77 -13.29 3.63
CA GLU A 25 -11.43 -13.55 4.14
C GLU A 25 -10.72 -12.21 4.40
N PRO A 26 -9.78 -12.15 5.36
CA PRO A 26 -8.97 -10.95 5.59
C PRO A 26 -8.22 -10.56 4.32
N VAL A 27 -8.23 -9.27 3.98
CA VAL A 27 -7.42 -8.72 2.88
C VAL A 27 -5.96 -9.11 3.08
N SER A 28 -5.39 -9.81 2.10
CA SER A 28 -3.96 -10.19 2.11
C SER A 28 -3.05 -9.16 1.41
N ILE A 29 -3.65 -8.15 0.78
CA ILE A 29 -2.96 -7.20 -0.09
C ILE A 29 -2.49 -5.99 0.71
N GLU A 30 -1.18 -5.79 0.77
CA GLU A 30 -0.59 -4.57 1.32
C GLU A 30 -0.90 -3.36 0.43
N ASN A 31 -1.37 -2.27 1.04
CA ASN A 31 -1.68 -1.04 0.31
C ASN A 31 -0.40 -0.39 -0.24
N ARG A 32 -0.12 -0.60 -1.52
CA ARG A 32 0.97 0.09 -2.23
C ARG A 32 0.56 1.51 -2.55
N ILE A 33 1.02 2.45 -1.72
CA ILE A 33 0.88 3.88 -2.03
C ILE A 33 1.81 4.25 -3.20
N THR A 34 1.23 4.80 -4.27
CA THR A 34 1.95 5.38 -5.42
C THR A 34 2.53 6.75 -5.04
N VAL A 35 3.21 6.86 -3.90
CA VAL A 35 3.92 8.10 -3.57
C VAL A 35 5.23 8.11 -4.35
N PRO A 36 5.46 9.08 -5.24
CA PRO A 36 6.74 9.22 -5.90
C PRO A 36 7.81 9.49 -4.84
N ARG A 37 8.84 8.65 -4.79
CA ARG A 37 10.00 8.88 -3.92
C ARG A 37 10.76 10.09 -4.46
N VAL A 38 10.80 11.17 -3.68
CA VAL A 38 11.59 12.35 -4.02
C VAL A 38 13.08 12.01 -3.78
N ARG A 39 13.83 11.77 -4.86
CA ARG A 39 15.30 11.72 -4.82
C ARG A 39 15.81 13.16 -4.87
N ARG A 40 16.23 13.69 -3.72
CA ARG A 40 16.97 14.96 -3.64
C ARG A 40 18.45 14.60 -3.67
N ASP A 41 19.14 15.07 -4.69
CA ASP A 41 20.60 15.08 -4.68
C ASP A 41 21.02 16.19 -3.69
N ASP A 42 21.46 15.79 -2.50
CA ASP A 42 21.91 16.72 -1.47
C ASP A 42 23.38 17.05 -1.70
N PHE A 43 23.62 18.16 -2.41
CA PHE A 43 24.95 18.68 -2.76
C PHE A 43 25.71 19.32 -1.58
N ARG A 44 25.16 19.31 -0.36
CA ARG A 44 25.76 20.00 0.81
C ARG A 44 27.14 19.47 1.23
N TYR A 45 27.60 18.34 0.69
CA TYR A 45 28.93 17.78 0.93
C TYR A 45 29.84 17.77 -0.32
N GLU A 46 29.43 18.35 -1.45
CA GLU A 46 30.23 18.35 -2.69
C GLU A 46 31.36 19.38 -2.74
N HIS A 47 31.53 20.20 -1.70
CA HIS A 47 32.72 21.02 -1.55
C HIS A 47 33.70 20.39 -0.56
N PRO A 48 34.72 19.63 -1.02
CA PRO A 48 35.96 19.63 -0.28
C PRO A 48 36.51 21.06 -0.35
N ALA A 49 36.62 21.69 0.81
CA ALA A 49 37.38 22.92 0.93
C ALA A 49 38.76 22.71 0.28
N GLY A 50 39.06 23.55 -0.72
CA GLY A 50 40.37 23.72 -1.33
C GLY A 50 40.55 25.20 -1.58
#